data_AF-A0A0K1PXB6-F1
#
_entry.id   AF-A0A0K1PXB6-F1
#
_cell.length_a   1.000
_cell.length_b   1.000
_cell.length_c   1.000
_cell.angle_alpha   90.00
_cell.angle_beta   90.00
_cell.angle_gamma   90.00
#
_symmetry.space_group_name_H-M   'P 1'
#
loop_
_entity.id
_entity.type
_entity.pdbx_description
1 polymer ?
#
loop_
_entity_poly.entity_id
_entity_poly.type
_entity_poly.pdbx_seq_one_letter_code
_entity_poly.pdbx_strand_id
1 'polypeptide(L)'
;MGRRGRRAAAVRARSIASSIREEVMADKKEAQNKQLVLDAFETLFNKRDYATAERFWSSAYVQHSAHIAPGREGLFELVKAAPSTLHYENQLTVAEGDYVFLHGRFSGLGLPAPWVVVDIVRVEDGVLAEHWDVIQDEATRDQSKSGKPMFGNSFPA
;
A
#
# COMPACT_ATOMS: atom_id res chain seq x y z
N MET A 1 38.29 36.04 -21.32
CA MET A 1 37.12 35.31 -20.81
C MET A 1 37.56 33.98 -20.21
N GLY A 2 37.81 33.95 -18.90
CA GLY A 2 38.74 32.99 -18.27
C GLY A 2 38.10 31.74 -17.66
N ARG A 3 38.94 30.71 -17.48
CA ARG A 3 38.74 29.41 -16.80
C ARG A 3 37.72 29.38 -15.64
N ARG A 4 37.55 30.49 -14.89
CA ARG A 4 36.57 30.61 -13.78
C ARG A 4 35.12 30.45 -14.24
N GLY A 5 34.72 31.01 -15.39
CA GLY A 5 33.34 30.89 -15.91
C GLY A 5 32.99 29.46 -16.35
N ARG A 6 33.94 28.74 -16.94
CA ARG A 6 33.78 27.32 -17.32
C ARG A 6 33.67 26.40 -16.10
N ARG A 7 34.38 26.71 -15.01
CA ARG A 7 34.36 25.92 -13.78
C ARG A 7 33.02 26.05 -13.04
N ALA A 8 32.47 27.26 -12.96
CA ALA A 8 31.15 27.50 -12.36
C ALA A 8 30.01 26.82 -13.15
N ALA A 9 30.04 26.90 -14.48
CA ALA A 9 29.06 26.20 -15.33
C ALA A 9 29.11 24.68 -15.16
N ALA A 10 30.31 24.09 -15.05
CA ALA A 10 30.49 22.65 -14.85
C ALA A 10 30.10 22.17 -13.43
N VAL A 11 30.12 23.03 -12.41
CA VAL A 11 29.61 22.72 -11.07
C VAL A 11 28.08 22.73 -11.09
N ARG A 12 27.46 23.75 -11.69
CA ARG A 12 26.01 23.84 -11.82
C ARG A 12 25.41 22.68 -12.62
N ALA A 13 26.03 22.29 -13.73
CA ALA A 13 25.59 21.14 -14.53
C ALA A 13 25.68 19.81 -13.74
N ARG A 14 26.71 19.63 -12.91
CA ARG A 14 26.85 18.45 -12.04
C ARG A 14 25.79 18.39 -10.94
N SER A 15 25.48 19.53 -10.32
CA SER A 15 24.42 19.62 -9.31
C SER A 15 23.06 19.25 -9.89
N ILE A 16 22.70 19.80 -11.05
CA ILE A 16 21.45 19.45 -11.74
C ILE A 16 21.39 17.95 -12.07
N ALA A 17 22.50 17.38 -12.57
CA ALA A 17 22.56 15.95 -12.87
C ALA A 17 22.46 15.05 -11.62
N SER A 18 22.86 15.52 -10.43
CA SER A 18 22.67 14.78 -9.17
C SER A 18 21.19 14.76 -8.79
N SER A 19 20.54 15.92 -8.78
CA SER A 19 19.12 16.04 -8.40
C SER A 19 18.21 15.22 -9.32
N ILE A 20 18.44 15.25 -10.64
CA ILE A 20 17.68 14.42 -11.58
C ILE A 20 17.88 12.92 -11.30
N ARG A 21 19.10 12.49 -10.92
CA ARG A 21 19.33 11.08 -10.58
C ARG A 21 18.64 10.69 -9.27
N GLU A 22 18.64 11.57 -8.28
CA GLU A 22 17.95 11.35 -7.01
C GLU A 22 16.44 11.19 -7.22
N GLU A 23 15.82 12.08 -8.01
CA GLU A 23 14.41 11.98 -8.41
C GLU A 23 14.10 10.67 -9.15
N VAL A 24 14.89 10.31 -10.17
CA VAL A 24 14.69 9.06 -10.92
C VAL A 24 14.85 7.82 -10.04
N MET A 25 15.77 7.84 -9.07
CA MET A 25 15.96 6.74 -8.13
C MET A 25 14.82 6.65 -7.11
N ALA A 26 14.28 7.78 -6.66
CA ALA A 26 13.10 7.84 -5.80
C ALA A 26 11.87 7.28 -6.52
N ASP A 27 11.58 7.75 -7.74
CA ASP A 27 10.48 7.26 -8.57
C ASP A 27 10.57 5.74 -8.79
N LYS A 28 11.78 5.24 -9.05
CA LYS A 28 12.02 3.81 -9.24
C LYS A 28 11.76 3.02 -7.95
N LYS A 29 12.24 3.51 -6.81
CA LYS A 29 12.04 2.88 -5.50
C LYS A 29 10.55 2.84 -5.15
N GLU A 30 9.84 3.95 -5.35
CA GLU A 30 8.41 4.04 -5.11
C GLU A 30 7.62 3.09 -6.01
N ALA A 31 7.95 3.01 -7.31
CA ALA A 31 7.34 2.05 -8.21
C ALA A 31 7.57 0.58 -7.78
N GLN A 32 8.77 0.26 -7.29
CA GLN A 32 9.09 -1.06 -6.75
C GLN A 32 8.30 -1.35 -5.47
N ASN A 33 8.20 -0.38 -4.57
CA ASN A 33 7.44 -0.51 -3.32
C ASN A 33 5.94 -0.71 -3.60
N LYS A 34 5.36 0.02 -4.56
CA LYS A 34 3.97 -0.20 -4.98
C LYS A 34 3.75 -1.63 -5.45
N GLN A 35 4.61 -2.13 -6.33
CA GLN A 35 4.48 -3.49 -6.86
C GLN A 35 4.64 -4.54 -5.74
N LEU A 36 5.64 -4.37 -4.86
CA LEU A 36 5.87 -5.24 -3.72
C LEU A 36 4.62 -5.38 -2.85
N VAL A 37 4.00 -4.25 -2.48
CA VAL A 37 2.83 -4.26 -1.61
C VAL A 37 1.60 -4.85 -2.31
N LEU A 38 1.39 -4.56 -3.60
CA LEU A 38 0.30 -5.17 -4.37
C LEU A 38 0.46 -6.69 -4.49
N ASP A 39 1.67 -7.17 -4.77
CA ASP A 39 1.97 -8.61 -4.85
C ASP A 39 1.80 -9.30 -3.49
N ALA A 40 2.20 -8.63 -2.41
CA ALA A 40 2.01 -9.11 -1.04
C ALA A 40 0.52 -9.27 -0.70
N PHE A 41 -0.28 -8.23 -0.99
CA PHE A 41 -1.73 -8.25 -0.74
C PHE A 41 -2.43 -9.32 -1.59
N GLU A 42 -2.13 -9.41 -2.88
CA GLU A 42 -2.66 -10.45 -3.76
C GLU A 42 -2.31 -11.87 -3.26
N THR A 43 -1.08 -12.07 -2.81
CA THR A 43 -0.61 -13.38 -2.33
C THR A 43 -1.30 -13.79 -1.03
N LEU A 44 -1.44 -12.87 -0.07
CA LEU A 44 -2.04 -13.17 1.23
C LEU A 44 -3.57 -13.25 1.16
N PHE A 45 -4.23 -12.22 0.66
CA PHE A 45 -5.68 -12.07 0.79
C PHE A 45 -6.45 -12.86 -0.26
N ASN A 46 -5.97 -12.86 -1.52
CA ASN A 46 -6.69 -13.47 -2.64
C ASN A 46 -6.23 -14.91 -2.89
N LYS A 47 -4.92 -15.13 -3.04
CA LYS A 47 -4.37 -16.48 -3.27
C LYS A 47 -4.35 -17.33 -2.00
N ARG A 48 -4.31 -16.70 -0.83
CA ARG A 48 -4.20 -17.36 0.48
C ARG A 48 -3.00 -18.32 0.55
N ASP A 49 -1.92 -17.99 -0.16
CA ASP A 49 -0.66 -18.72 -0.14
C ASP A 49 0.19 -18.20 1.01
N TYR A 50 -0.09 -18.69 2.22
CA TYR A 50 0.55 -18.19 3.44
C TYR A 50 2.07 -18.41 3.43
N ALA A 51 2.55 -19.52 2.89
CA ALA A 51 3.97 -19.84 2.87
C ALA A 51 4.77 -18.87 1.97
N THR A 52 4.21 -18.48 0.83
CA THR A 52 4.80 -17.45 -0.01
C THR A 52 4.60 -16.06 0.60
N ALA A 53 3.41 -15.79 1.16
CA ALA A 53 3.07 -14.51 1.79
C ALA A 53 4.05 -14.12 2.91
N GLU A 54 4.46 -15.07 3.76
CA GLU A 54 5.40 -14.82 4.87
C GLU A 54 6.69 -14.13 4.45
N ARG A 55 7.12 -14.28 3.19
CA ARG A 55 8.34 -13.66 2.64
C ARG A 55 8.20 -12.16 2.40
N PHE A 56 6.98 -11.67 2.26
CA PHE A 56 6.71 -10.26 2.03
C PHE A 56 6.64 -9.45 3.33
N TRP A 57 6.37 -10.08 4.48
CA TRP A 57 6.27 -9.39 5.77
C TRP A 57 7.48 -9.64 6.65
N SER A 58 7.99 -8.57 7.25
CA SER A 58 9.03 -8.65 8.28
C SER A 58 8.58 -9.54 9.44
N SER A 59 9.50 -10.32 10.01
CA SER A 59 9.25 -11.05 11.26
C SER A 59 9.08 -10.10 12.46
N ALA A 60 9.53 -8.85 12.34
CA ALA A 60 9.35 -7.79 13.32
C ALA A 60 8.22 -6.81 12.92
N TYR A 61 7.26 -7.26 12.10
CA TYR A 61 6.19 -6.42 11.59
C TYR A 61 5.38 -5.76 12.70
N VAL A 62 5.19 -4.45 12.61
CA VAL A 62 4.39 -3.68 13.56
C VAL A 62 2.99 -3.46 12.98
N GLN A 63 1.97 -3.87 13.72
CA GLN A 63 0.56 -3.81 13.32
C GLN A 63 -0.18 -2.85 14.26
N HIS A 64 -0.66 -1.73 13.72
CA HIS A 64 -1.35 -0.68 14.49
C HIS A 64 -2.88 -0.75 14.42
N SER A 65 -3.44 -1.55 13.51
CA SER A 65 -4.89 -1.68 13.34
C SER A 65 -5.59 -2.01 14.66
N ALA A 66 -6.67 -1.31 14.97
CA ALA A 66 -7.51 -1.62 16.13
C ALA A 66 -8.25 -2.96 15.98
N HIS A 67 -8.32 -3.51 14.76
CA HIS A 67 -9.09 -4.70 14.42
C HIS A 67 -8.23 -5.96 14.28
N ILE A 68 -6.90 -5.82 14.20
CA ILE A 68 -5.98 -6.92 13.93
C ILE A 68 -5.08 -7.11 15.15
N ALA A 69 -4.88 -8.36 15.57
CA ALA A 69 -3.95 -8.65 16.64
C ALA A 69 -2.52 -8.19 16.28
N PRO A 70 -1.68 -7.84 17.27
CA PRO A 70 -0.32 -7.35 17.01
C PRO A 70 0.53 -8.33 16.19
N GLY A 71 1.51 -7.79 15.47
CA GLY A 71 2.52 -8.58 14.76
C GLY A 71 2.04 -9.15 13.43
N ARG A 72 2.98 -9.79 12.71
CA ARG A 72 2.69 -10.47 11.43
C ARG A 72 1.73 -11.63 11.65
N GLU A 73 1.93 -12.38 12.73
CA GLU A 73 1.16 -13.56 13.05
C GLU A 73 -0.31 -13.20 13.30
N GLY A 74 -0.60 -12.07 13.96
CA GLY A 74 -1.96 -11.58 14.17
C GLY A 74 -2.72 -11.32 12.86
N LEU A 75 -2.06 -10.72 11.87
CA LEU A 75 -2.61 -10.56 10.52
C LEU A 75 -2.87 -11.91 9.84
N PHE A 76 -1.91 -12.83 9.88
CA PHE A 76 -2.03 -14.12 9.20
C PHE A 76 -3.13 -15.00 9.80
N GLU A 77 -3.27 -15.01 11.12
CA GLU A 77 -4.34 -15.75 11.80
C GLU A 77 -5.72 -15.16 11.48
N LEU A 78 -5.83 -13.82 11.40
CA LEU A 78 -7.07 -13.16 10.96
C LEU A 78 -7.47 -13.59 9.54
N VAL A 79 -6.52 -13.59 8.59
CA VAL A 79 -6.82 -14.01 7.21
C VAL A 79 -7.20 -15.48 7.17
N LYS A 80 -6.49 -16.36 7.89
CA LYS A 80 -6.82 -17.79 7.97
C LYS A 80 -8.22 -18.05 8.53
N ALA A 81 -8.63 -17.28 9.53
CA ALA A 81 -9.95 -17.38 10.16
C ALA A 81 -11.09 -16.76 9.31
N ALA A 82 -10.76 -15.84 8.41
CA ALA A 82 -11.76 -15.20 7.55
C ALA A 82 -12.36 -16.19 6.52
N PRO A 83 -13.63 -16.02 6.11
CA PRO A 83 -14.27 -16.87 5.11
C PRO A 83 -13.44 -17.01 3.83
N SER A 84 -13.58 -18.14 3.14
CA SER A 84 -12.91 -18.36 1.84
C SER A 84 -13.40 -17.42 0.74
N THR A 85 -14.51 -16.73 0.97
CA THR A 85 -15.05 -15.68 0.09
C THR A 85 -14.36 -14.33 0.26
N LEU A 86 -13.47 -14.18 1.25
CA LEU A 86 -12.66 -12.97 1.40
C LEU A 86 -11.99 -12.61 0.08
N HIS A 87 -12.17 -11.38 -0.35
CA HIS A 87 -11.53 -10.85 -1.55
C HIS A 87 -11.10 -9.41 -1.36
N TYR A 88 -9.88 -9.10 -1.79
CA TYR A 88 -9.31 -7.77 -1.82
C TYR A 88 -9.26 -7.21 -3.24
N GLU A 89 -9.73 -5.97 -3.39
CA GLU A 89 -9.64 -5.19 -4.62
C GLU A 89 -8.95 -3.85 -4.35
N ASN A 90 -7.92 -3.54 -5.13
CA ASN A 90 -7.22 -2.26 -5.05
C ASN A 90 -7.79 -1.26 -6.07
N GLN A 91 -8.03 -0.01 -5.66
CA GLN A 91 -8.48 1.07 -6.55
C GLN A 91 -7.40 2.14 -6.80
N LEU A 92 -6.67 2.53 -5.76
CA LEU A 92 -5.64 3.57 -5.86
C LEU A 92 -4.43 3.19 -5.03
N THR A 93 -3.24 3.39 -5.59
CA THR A 93 -1.97 3.17 -4.88
C THR A 93 -1.03 4.36 -5.08
N VAL A 94 -0.64 4.96 -3.97
CA VAL A 94 0.34 6.06 -3.92
C VAL A 94 1.54 5.60 -3.11
N ALA A 95 2.73 6.04 -3.48
CA ALA A 95 3.93 5.77 -2.69
C ALA A 95 4.70 7.08 -2.55
N GLU A 96 5.33 7.24 -1.40
CA GLU A 96 6.18 8.37 -1.06
C GLU A 96 7.35 7.85 -0.23
N GLY A 97 8.53 7.82 -0.83
CA GLY A 97 9.71 7.17 -0.25
C GLY A 97 9.46 5.70 0.12
N ASP A 98 9.43 5.42 1.41
CA ASP A 98 9.24 4.07 1.97
C ASP A 98 7.77 3.74 2.30
N TYR A 99 6.86 4.70 2.16
CA TYR A 99 5.45 4.49 2.46
C TYR A 99 4.66 4.20 1.21
N VAL A 100 3.71 3.27 1.31
CA VAL A 100 2.72 2.94 0.29
C VAL A 100 1.33 3.06 0.90
N PHE A 101 0.48 3.83 0.24
CA PHE A 101 -0.91 4.05 0.60
C PHE A 101 -1.80 3.32 -0.41
N LEU A 102 -2.71 2.50 0.07
CA LEU A 102 -3.69 1.79 -0.76
C LEU A 102 -5.08 2.22 -0.36
N HIS A 103 -5.91 2.56 -1.34
CA HIS A 103 -7.35 2.65 -1.16
C HIS A 103 -7.97 1.39 -1.78
N GLY A 104 -8.41 0.49 -0.92
CA GLY A 104 -8.86 -0.84 -1.29
C GLY A 104 -10.23 -1.19 -0.71
N ARG A 105 -10.81 -2.26 -1.25
CA ARG A 105 -12.05 -2.88 -0.76
C ARG A 105 -11.79 -4.30 -0.34
N PHE A 106 -12.24 -4.65 0.88
CA PHE A 106 -12.33 -6.02 1.35
C PHE A 106 -13.80 -6.46 1.37
N SER A 107 -14.12 -7.46 0.57
CA SER A 107 -15.46 -8.07 0.50
C SER A 107 -15.42 -9.52 0.98
N GLY A 108 -16.59 -10.13 1.20
CA GLY A 108 -16.67 -11.53 1.59
C GLY A 108 -16.12 -11.87 2.97
N LEU A 109 -15.95 -10.86 3.84
CA LEU A 109 -15.49 -10.97 5.24
C LEU A 109 -16.50 -11.66 6.17
N GLY A 110 -17.71 -12.00 5.69
CA GLY A 110 -18.81 -12.46 6.54
C GLY A 110 -19.47 -11.33 7.34
N LEU A 111 -19.16 -10.07 7.00
CA LEU A 111 -19.72 -8.87 7.61
C LEU A 111 -20.91 -8.34 6.79
N PRO A 112 -21.79 -7.51 7.38
CA PRO A 112 -22.95 -6.94 6.69
C PRO A 112 -22.62 -6.02 5.52
N ALA A 113 -21.42 -5.42 5.51
CA ALA A 113 -20.94 -4.54 4.46
C ALA A 113 -19.47 -4.87 4.12
N PRO A 114 -19.03 -4.67 2.88
CA PRO A 114 -17.61 -4.61 2.55
C PRO A 114 -16.92 -3.50 3.33
N TRP A 115 -15.63 -3.66 3.59
CA TRP A 115 -14.80 -2.60 4.13
C TRP A 115 -14.11 -1.84 3.02
N VAL A 116 -14.17 -0.51 3.08
CA VAL A 116 -13.31 0.39 2.31
C VAL A 116 -12.19 0.83 3.24
N VAL A 117 -10.95 0.58 2.83
CA VAL A 117 -9.78 0.73 3.69
C VAL A 117 -8.77 1.64 3.02
N VAL A 118 -8.20 2.56 3.81
CA VAL A 118 -6.92 3.18 3.48
C VAL A 118 -5.85 2.46 4.28
N ASP A 119 -5.09 1.58 3.62
CA ASP A 119 -3.94 0.91 4.21
C ASP A 119 -2.70 1.78 3.99
N ILE A 120 -1.90 1.97 5.05
CA ILE A 120 -0.61 2.67 5.01
C ILE A 120 0.44 1.65 5.41
N VAL A 121 1.38 1.39 4.51
CA VAL A 121 2.40 0.36 4.69
C VAL A 121 3.78 0.99 4.57
N ARG A 122 4.64 0.80 5.57
CA ARG A 122 6.05 1.15 5.47
C ARG A 122 6.85 -0.07 5.00
N VAL A 123 7.64 0.12 3.96
CA VAL A 123 8.58 -0.86 3.43
C VAL A 123 9.96 -0.62 4.03
N GLU A 124 10.63 -1.68 4.45
CA GLU A 124 12.00 -1.65 4.94
C GLU A 124 12.71 -2.92 4.46
N ASP A 125 13.94 -2.79 3.95
CA ASP A 125 14.74 -3.91 3.45
C ASP A 125 14.00 -4.85 2.47
N GLY A 126 13.11 -4.29 1.66
CA GLY A 126 12.35 -5.02 0.64
C GLY A 126 11.19 -5.86 1.18
N VAL A 127 10.77 -5.63 2.43
CA VAL A 127 9.62 -6.28 3.06
C VAL A 127 8.68 -5.25 3.71
N LEU A 128 7.43 -5.63 3.91
CA LEU A 128 6.43 -4.87 4.66
C LEU A 128 6.79 -4.93 6.14
N ALA A 129 7.15 -3.79 6.71
CA ALA A 129 7.69 -3.71 8.07
C ALA A 129 6.68 -3.14 9.08
N GLU A 130 5.74 -2.32 8.63
CA GLU A 130 4.79 -1.66 9.53
C GLU A 130 3.52 -1.26 8.79
N HIS A 131 2.39 -1.25 9.50
CA HIS A 131 1.08 -1.00 8.92
C HIS A 131 0.13 -0.25 9.84
N TRP A 132 -0.61 0.69 9.24
CA TRP A 132 -1.75 1.38 9.81
C TRP A 132 -2.93 1.28 8.83
N ASP A 133 -4.14 1.37 9.37
CA ASP A 133 -5.36 1.46 8.56
C ASP A 133 -6.33 2.53 9.05
N VAL A 134 -7.20 2.93 8.14
CA VAL A 134 -8.49 3.54 8.46
C VAL A 134 -9.55 2.76 7.71
N ILE A 135 -10.46 2.15 8.47
CA ILE A 135 -11.50 1.25 7.96
C ILE A 135 -12.86 1.92 8.11
N GLN A 136 -13.70 1.80 7.07
CA GLN A 136 -15.12 2.14 7.13
C GLN A 136 -15.95 1.11 6.36
N ASP A 137 -17.18 0.89 6.80
CA ASP A 137 -18.15 0.13 6.01
C ASP A 137 -18.46 0.87 4.70
N GLU A 138 -18.57 0.12 3.58
CA GLU A 138 -18.89 0.69 2.28
C GLU A 138 -20.32 1.26 2.30
N ALA A 139 -20.43 2.56 2.04
CA ALA A 139 -21.72 3.25 2.05
C ALA A 139 -22.64 2.75 0.93
N THR A 140 -23.90 2.46 1.27
CA THR A 140 -24.95 2.15 0.30
C THR A 140 -25.41 3.40 -0.46
N ARG A 141 -26.25 3.20 -1.48
CA ARG A 141 -26.88 4.30 -2.22
C ARG A 141 -27.61 5.28 -1.32
N ASP A 142 -28.36 4.77 -0.35
CA ASP A 142 -29.19 5.59 0.54
C ASP A 142 -28.34 6.37 1.57
N GLN A 143 -27.16 5.86 1.90
CA GLN A 143 -26.23 6.49 2.81
C GLN A 143 -25.37 7.58 2.13
N SER A 144 -25.06 7.42 0.84
CA SER A 144 -24.18 8.34 0.11
C SER A 144 -24.82 9.71 -0.11
N LYS A 145 -24.22 10.74 0.50
CA LYS A 145 -24.68 12.14 0.38
C LYS A 145 -24.35 12.77 -0.97
N SER A 146 -23.29 12.30 -1.64
CA SER A 146 -22.92 12.77 -2.98
C SER A 146 -23.68 12.05 -4.11
N GLY A 147 -24.41 10.98 -3.79
CA GLY A 147 -25.02 10.09 -4.78
C GLY A 147 -24.01 9.25 -5.57
N LYS A 148 -22.75 9.17 -5.10
CA LYS A 148 -21.65 8.40 -5.72
C LYS A 148 -21.15 7.30 -4.77
N PRO A 149 -20.68 6.16 -5.29
CA PRO A 149 -20.11 5.09 -4.48
C PRO A 149 -18.73 5.50 -3.93
N MET A 150 -18.33 4.85 -2.83
CA MET A 150 -17.00 5.02 -2.24
C MET A 150 -15.92 4.32 -3.07
N PHE A 151 -16.28 3.19 -3.69
CA PHE A 151 -15.38 2.36 -4.47
C PHE A 151 -15.93 2.12 -5.89
N GLY A 152 -15.05 2.15 -6.89
CA GLY A 152 -15.39 1.93 -8.29
C GLY A 152 -16.49 2.88 -8.82
N ASN A 153 -17.41 2.32 -9.60
CA ASN A 153 -18.48 3.06 -10.29
C ASN A 153 -19.90 2.59 -9.93
N SER A 154 -20.05 1.67 -8.98
CA SER A 154 -21.33 1.13 -8.52
C SER A 154 -21.36 0.98 -7.00
N PHE A 155 -22.55 1.08 -6.40
CA PHE A 155 -22.75 0.74 -4.99
C PHE A 155 -22.60 -0.76 -4.76
N PRO A 156 -22.32 -1.19 -3.51
CA PRO A 156 -22.39 -2.61 -3.16
C PRO A 156 -23.80 -3.15 -3.49
N ALA A 157 -23.85 -4.41 -3.90
CA ALA A 157 -25.08 -5.09 -4.32
C ALA A 157 -26.05 -5.31 -3.15
#